data_AF-A0A9X3N971-F1
#
_entry.id   AF-A0A9X3N971-F1
#
_cell.length_a   1.000
_cell.length_b   1.000
_cell.length_c   1.000
_cell.angle_alpha   90.00
_cell.angle_beta   90.00
_cell.angle_gamma   90.00
#
_symmetry.space_group_name_H-M   'P 1'
#
loop_
_entity.id
_entity.type
_entity.pdbx_description
1 polymer ?
#
loop_
_entity_poly.entity_id
_entity_poly.type
_entity_poly.pdbx_seq_one_letter_code
_entity_poly.pdbx_strand_id
1 'polypeptide(L)'
;MSSRTAITVNRPRDEVERLWHSDEYRPAYIDDADAAVSFRTAPGDRGTEIHVDLEGGTTGGKLGEVVQKLIGSAPLPKVKDDLRHFKQRVETGEIPRSDGSPEGEQAQRKLKQRPAQPLSDSEAAKAGAR
;
A
#
# COMPACT_ATOMS: atom_id res chain seq x y z
N MET A 1 9.72 15.72 -10.57
CA MET A 1 10.19 14.38 -10.96
C MET A 1 8.94 13.53 -10.87
N SER A 2 8.36 13.09 -11.99
CA SER A 2 7.06 12.43 -11.98
C SER A 2 7.03 11.27 -10.98
N SER A 3 6.18 11.42 -9.95
CA SER A 3 6.07 10.47 -8.85
C SER A 3 4.92 9.49 -9.15
N ARG A 4 5.20 8.58 -10.09
CA ARG A 4 4.27 7.54 -10.55
C ARG A 4 4.70 6.16 -10.08
N THR A 5 3.74 5.31 -9.75
CA THR A 5 3.97 3.90 -9.44
C THR A 5 2.82 3.03 -9.93
N ALA A 6 3.09 1.75 -10.18
CA ALA A 6 2.05 0.78 -10.53
C ALA A 6 2.29 -0.58 -9.85
N ILE A 7 1.22 -1.32 -9.62
CA ILE A 7 1.27 -2.71 -9.15
C ILE A 7 0.21 -3.56 -9.85
N THR A 8 0.54 -4.82 -10.16
CA THR A 8 -0.42 -5.79 -10.68
C THR A 8 -1.04 -6.58 -9.54
N VAL A 9 -2.36 -6.72 -9.54
CA VAL A 9 -3.16 -7.54 -8.62
C VAL A 9 -3.85 -8.64 -9.42
N ASN A 10 -3.66 -9.90 -9.00
CA ASN A 10 -4.15 -11.12 -9.62
C ASN A 10 -5.63 -11.36 -9.28
N ARG A 11 -6.46 -10.36 -9.59
CA ARG A 11 -7.91 -10.37 -9.45
C ARG A 11 -8.56 -9.64 -10.63
N PRO A 12 -9.82 -9.97 -10.95
CA PRO A 12 -10.65 -9.21 -11.89
C PRO A 12 -10.75 -7.73 -11.55
N ARG A 13 -10.93 -6.88 -12.57
CA ARG A 13 -10.91 -5.42 -12.42
C ARG A 13 -12.01 -4.90 -11.51
N ASP A 14 -13.22 -5.41 -11.64
CA ASP A 14 -14.39 -5.03 -10.85
C ASP A 14 -14.20 -5.35 -9.36
N GLU A 15 -13.54 -6.47 -9.05
CA GLU A 15 -13.19 -6.85 -7.69
C GLU A 15 -12.12 -5.91 -7.12
N VAL A 16 -11.07 -5.62 -7.88
CA VAL A 16 -10.01 -4.70 -7.45
C VAL A 16 -10.55 -3.30 -7.20
N GLU A 17 -11.36 -2.74 -8.11
CA GLU A 17 -11.98 -1.42 -7.95
C GLU A 17 -12.87 -1.37 -6.72
N ARG A 18 -13.74 -2.39 -6.51
CA ARG A 18 -14.61 -2.47 -5.35
C ARG A 18 -13.83 -2.52 -4.04
N LEU A 19 -12.80 -3.36 -3.95
CA LEU A 19 -11.98 -3.51 -2.75
C LEU A 19 -11.18 -2.23 -2.47
N TRP A 20 -10.62 -1.61 -3.50
CA TRP A 20 -9.89 -0.34 -3.40
C TRP A 20 -10.73 0.78 -2.80
N HIS A 21 -12.02 0.84 -3.16
CA HIS A 21 -12.95 1.85 -2.66
C HIS A 21 -13.57 1.52 -1.30
N SER A 22 -13.33 0.33 -0.74
CA SER A 22 -13.82 -0.02 0.58
C SER A 22 -12.94 0.56 1.69
N ASP A 23 -13.58 0.92 2.81
CA ASP A 23 -12.90 1.52 3.97
C ASP A 23 -11.86 0.56 4.62
N GLU A 24 -11.96 -0.74 4.36
CA GLU A 24 -11.03 -1.75 4.89
C GLU A 24 -9.64 -1.68 4.25
N TYR A 25 -9.58 -1.31 2.97
CA TYR A 25 -8.36 -1.35 2.17
C TYR A 25 -7.87 0.03 1.74
N ARG A 26 -8.70 1.07 1.84
CA ARG A 26 -8.34 2.42 1.42
C ARG A 26 -7.31 3.05 2.37
N PRO A 27 -6.09 3.35 1.91
CA PRO A 27 -5.13 4.08 2.73
C PRO A 27 -5.54 5.55 2.87
N ALA A 28 -5.48 6.08 4.11
CA ALA A 28 -5.90 7.46 4.41
C ALA A 28 -5.19 8.54 3.56
N TYR A 29 -3.95 8.29 3.10
CA TYR A 29 -3.22 9.27 2.30
C TYR A 29 -3.77 9.46 0.89
N ILE A 30 -4.58 8.55 0.37
CA ILE A 30 -5.17 8.71 -0.97
C ILE A 30 -6.14 9.88 -0.99
N ASP A 31 -6.84 10.11 0.13
CA ASP A 31 -7.75 11.24 0.30
C ASP A 31 -6.98 12.55 0.52
N ASP A 32 -5.87 12.49 1.24
CA ASP A 32 -5.07 13.66 1.60
C ASP A 32 -4.12 14.13 0.48
N ALA A 33 -3.72 13.24 -0.44
CA ALA A 33 -2.63 13.49 -1.38
C ALA A 33 -3.05 13.91 -2.79
N ASP A 34 -4.35 14.08 -3.07
CA ASP A 34 -4.82 14.42 -4.42
C ASP A 34 -4.18 13.48 -5.48
N ALA A 35 -4.20 12.17 -5.22
CA ALA A 35 -3.54 11.18 -6.09
C ALA A 35 -4.49 10.72 -7.19
N ALA A 36 -4.05 10.76 -8.45
CA ALA A 36 -4.82 10.19 -9.56
C ALA A 36 -4.58 8.68 -9.65
N VAL A 37 -5.65 7.90 -9.50
CA VAL A 37 -5.62 6.43 -9.56
C VAL A 37 -6.33 5.96 -10.82
N SER A 38 -5.72 5.02 -11.55
CA SER A 38 -6.36 4.39 -12.71
C SER A 38 -6.12 2.88 -12.74
N PHE A 39 -7.10 2.15 -13.26
CA PHE A 39 -7.09 0.68 -13.35
C PHE A 39 -7.00 0.24 -14.80
N ARG A 40 -6.16 -0.75 -15.08
CA ARG A 40 -5.97 -1.32 -16.43
C ARG A 40 -5.90 -2.83 -16.35
N THR A 41 -6.28 -3.52 -17.42
CA THR A 41 -6.02 -4.96 -17.53
C THR A 41 -4.52 -5.20 -17.57
N ALA A 42 -4.02 -6.12 -16.74
CA ALA A 42 -2.63 -6.50 -16.73
C ALA A 42 -2.30 -7.40 -17.95
N PRO A 43 -1.11 -7.26 -18.54
CA PRO A 43 -0.70 -8.10 -19.65
C PRO A 43 -0.60 -9.58 -19.24
N GLY A 44 -0.93 -10.48 -20.16
CA GLY A 44 -0.78 -11.93 -19.97
C GLY A 44 -1.72 -12.53 -18.92
N ASP A 45 -2.97 -12.06 -18.86
CA ASP A 45 -4.02 -12.56 -17.97
C ASP A 45 -3.64 -12.57 -16.48
N ARG A 46 -2.81 -11.62 -16.05
CA ARG A 46 -2.29 -11.51 -14.68
C ARG A 46 -3.19 -10.68 -13.74
N GLY A 47 -4.41 -10.37 -14.18
CA GLY A 47 -5.39 -9.57 -13.45
C GLY A 47 -5.38 -8.09 -13.83
N THR A 48 -5.23 -7.21 -12.85
CA THR A 48 -5.46 -5.76 -12.98
C THR A 48 -4.24 -4.97 -12.50
N GLU A 49 -3.80 -3.98 -13.26
CA GLU A 49 -2.81 -3.00 -12.83
C GLU A 49 -3.48 -1.79 -12.18
N ILE A 50 -2.99 -1.39 -11.01
CA ILE A 50 -3.33 -0.13 -10.33
C ILE A 50 -2.18 0.84 -10.59
N HIS A 51 -2.48 1.99 -11.20
CA HIS A 51 -1.53 3.06 -11.48
C HIS A 51 -1.85 4.25 -10.59
N VAL A 52 -0.86 4.73 -9.83
CA VAL A 52 -0.98 5.90 -8.95
C VAL A 52 -0.04 6.99 -9.42
N ASP A 53 -0.58 8.19 -9.62
CA ASP A 53 0.15 9.40 -10.00
C ASP A 53 -0.06 10.50 -8.94
N LEU A 54 1.03 10.85 -8.25
CA LEU A 54 0.99 11.79 -7.12
C LEU A 54 1.14 13.26 -7.54
N GLU A 55 1.45 13.54 -8.81
CA GLU A 55 1.50 14.93 -9.33
C GLU A 55 0.16 15.35 -9.96
N GLY A 56 -0.79 14.42 -10.11
CA GLY A 56 -1.98 14.57 -10.96
C GLY A 56 -3.22 15.22 -10.34
N GLY A 57 -3.37 15.36 -9.02
CA GLY A 57 -4.65 15.82 -8.44
C GLY A 57 -4.82 17.31 -8.22
N THR A 58 -3.95 18.16 -8.77
CA THR A 58 -4.27 19.60 -8.83
C THR A 58 -5.15 19.93 -10.04
N THR A 59 -6.41 19.46 -10.04
CA THR A 59 -7.44 20.01 -10.95
C THR A 59 -8.82 19.97 -10.28
N GLY A 60 -9.07 20.86 -9.30
CA GLY A 60 -10.44 21.16 -8.90
C GLY A 60 -10.67 21.52 -7.43
N GLY A 61 -10.16 22.66 -6.96
CA GLY A 61 -10.55 23.20 -5.66
C GLY A 61 -10.12 24.64 -5.49
N LYS A 62 -11.09 25.58 -5.57
CA LYS A 62 -10.88 26.99 -5.24
C LYS A 62 -10.68 27.12 -3.73
N LEU A 63 -9.45 26.92 -3.23
CA LEU A 63 -8.91 27.38 -1.94
C LEU A 63 -7.58 26.67 -1.71
N GLY A 64 -6.44 27.35 -1.84
CA GLY A 64 -5.17 26.74 -1.42
C GLY A 64 -3.88 27.23 -2.06
N GLU A 65 -3.80 28.46 -2.57
CA GLU A 65 -2.49 29.11 -2.57
C GLU A 65 -2.07 29.24 -1.09
N VAL A 66 -0.96 28.57 -0.70
CA VAL A 66 -0.10 28.78 0.51
C VAL A 66 0.36 27.49 1.26
N VAL A 67 0.00 26.26 0.89
CA VAL A 67 0.58 25.04 1.55
C VAL A 67 1.43 24.18 0.61
N GLN A 68 2.43 24.78 -0.06
CA GLN A 68 3.28 24.06 -1.00
C GLN A 68 4.62 23.53 -0.44
N LYS A 69 4.87 23.55 0.88
CA LYS A 69 6.21 23.15 1.39
C LYS A 69 6.33 22.32 2.67
N LEU A 70 5.25 21.91 3.33
CA LEU A 70 5.38 21.07 4.55
C LEU A 70 4.35 19.93 4.72
N ILE A 71 3.39 19.74 3.79
CA ILE A 71 2.33 18.70 3.89
C ILE A 71 2.14 17.98 2.53
N GLY A 72 3.10 18.10 1.61
CA GLY A 72 2.93 17.68 0.21
C GLY A 72 3.21 16.19 -0.03
N SER A 73 2.15 15.46 -0.39
CA SER A 73 2.08 14.07 -0.87
C SER A 73 2.70 12.99 0.02
N ALA A 74 2.01 11.85 0.16
CA ALA A 74 2.63 10.68 0.78
C ALA A 74 3.95 10.36 0.07
N PRO A 75 5.06 10.14 0.80
CA PRO A 75 6.33 9.79 0.17
C PRO A 75 6.13 8.60 -0.77
N LEU A 76 6.63 8.66 -2.01
CA LEU A 76 6.52 7.56 -2.99
C LEU A 76 6.84 6.17 -2.40
N PRO A 77 7.82 6.01 -1.48
CA PRO A 77 8.03 4.75 -0.78
C PRO A 77 6.80 4.25 0.00
N LYS A 78 6.12 5.14 0.75
CA LYS A 78 4.90 4.80 1.49
C LYS A 78 3.79 4.33 0.56
N VAL A 79 3.58 5.04 -0.55
CA VAL A 79 2.58 4.66 -1.56
C VAL A 79 2.89 3.28 -2.15
N LYS A 80 4.16 2.98 -2.43
CA LYS A 80 4.57 1.65 -2.90
C LYS A 80 4.33 0.56 -1.88
N ASP A 81 4.59 0.83 -0.60
CA ASP A 81 4.37 -0.14 0.48
C ASP A 81 2.88 -0.42 0.69
N ASP A 82 2.06 0.62 0.67
CA ASP A 82 0.61 0.48 0.81
C ASP A 82 -0.01 -0.24 -0.39
N LEU A 83 0.46 -0.01 -1.61
CA LEU A 83 0.09 -0.81 -2.79
C LEU A 83 0.47 -2.28 -2.66
N ARG A 84 1.63 -2.60 -2.08
CA ARG A 84 2.05 -3.99 -1.83
C ARG A 84 1.17 -4.65 -0.77
N HIS A 85 0.88 -3.96 0.32
CA HIS A 85 -0.01 -4.48 1.36
C HIS A 85 -1.42 -4.71 0.80
N PHE A 86 -1.92 -3.80 -0.04
CA PHE A 86 -3.19 -3.99 -0.76
C PHE A 86 -3.17 -5.28 -1.58
N LYS A 87 -2.17 -5.43 -2.47
CA LYS A 87 -2.02 -6.63 -3.31
C LYS A 87 -2.01 -7.90 -2.45
N GLN A 88 -1.20 -7.92 -1.39
CA GLN A 88 -1.06 -9.06 -0.50
C GLN A 88 -2.39 -9.44 0.15
N ARG A 89 -3.09 -8.49 0.79
CA ARG A 89 -4.38 -8.75 1.40
C ARG A 89 -5.42 -9.25 0.41
N VAL A 90 -5.51 -8.63 -0.77
CA VAL A 90 -6.50 -8.99 -1.80
C VAL A 90 -6.21 -10.36 -2.42
N GLU A 91 -4.94 -10.75 -2.55
CA GLU A 91 -4.56 -12.02 -3.16
C GLU A 91 -4.57 -13.18 -2.17
N THR A 92 -4.07 -12.97 -0.96
CA THR A 92 -3.82 -14.06 0.00
C THR A 92 -4.66 -13.97 1.26
N GLY A 93 -5.40 -12.87 1.49
CA GLY A 93 -6.13 -12.62 2.74
C GLY A 93 -5.25 -12.17 3.91
N GLU A 94 -3.93 -12.14 3.72
CA GLU A 94 -2.94 -11.87 4.78
C GLU A 94 -1.92 -10.84 4.31
N ILE A 95 -1.20 -10.20 5.24
CA ILE A 95 0.03 -9.46 4.92
C ILE A 95 1.20 -10.37 5.30
N PRO A 96 1.94 -10.96 4.33
CA PRO A 96 3.10 -11.79 4.61
C PRO A 96 4.13 -11.06 5.47
N ARG A 97 4.50 -11.68 6.59
CA ARG A 97 5.58 -11.22 7.47
C ARG A 97 6.71 -12.24 7.44
N SER A 98 7.93 -11.76 7.66
CA SER A 98 9.09 -12.63 7.80
C SER A 98 9.16 -13.21 9.21
N ASP A 99 9.48 -14.49 9.35
CA ASP A 99 9.69 -15.13 10.66
C ASP A 99 10.82 -14.47 11.49
N GLY A 100 11.79 -13.85 10.82
CA GLY A 100 12.86 -13.07 11.47
C GLY A 100 12.43 -11.66 11.91
N SER A 101 11.27 -11.17 11.46
CA SER A 101 10.70 -9.86 11.80
C SER A 101 9.16 -9.91 11.74
N PRO A 102 8.53 -10.68 12.64
CA PRO A 102 7.11 -11.00 12.57
C PRO A 102 6.22 -9.79 12.83
N GLU A 103 6.71 -8.80 13.58
CA GLU A 103 6.00 -7.53 13.82
C GLU A 103 6.29 -6.46 12.74
N GLY A 104 7.06 -6.78 11.69
CA GLY A 104 7.42 -5.88 10.59
C GLY A 104 8.69 -5.04 10.81
N GLU A 105 8.92 -4.04 9.94
CA GLU A 105 10.07 -3.13 10.03
C GLU A 105 9.92 -2.13 11.18
N GLN A 106 10.52 -2.43 12.34
CA GLN A 106 10.73 -1.44 13.38
C GLN A 106 12.20 -1.04 13.44
N ALA A 107 12.49 0.27 13.39
CA ALA A 107 13.84 0.81 13.40
C ALA A 107 14.68 0.27 14.58
N GLN A 108 14.06 0.09 15.75
CA GLN A 108 14.70 -0.43 16.96
C GLN A 108 15.16 -1.90 16.81
N ARG A 109 14.47 -2.71 15.99
CA ARG A 109 14.80 -4.13 15.78
C ARG A 109 15.70 -4.40 14.59
N LYS A 110 15.93 -3.43 13.70
CA LYS A 110 16.93 -3.58 12.62
C LYS A 110 18.34 -3.88 13.18
N LEU A 111 18.61 -3.45 14.42
CA LEU A 111 19.87 -3.69 15.13
C LEU A 111 19.94 -5.04 15.86
N LYS A 112 18.79 -5.68 16.12
CA LYS A 112 18.67 -6.94 16.87
C LYS A 112 17.63 -7.84 16.22
N GLN A 113 17.86 -8.18 14.95
CA GLN A 113 17.04 -9.18 14.27
C GLN A 113 17.29 -10.55 14.90
N ARG A 114 16.24 -11.34 15.01
CA ARG A 114 16.32 -12.73 15.48
C ARG A 114 16.48 -13.67 14.26
N PRO A 115 17.02 -14.89 14.45
CA PRO A 115 17.00 -15.91 13.40
C PRO A 115 15.57 -16.15 12.86
N ALA A 116 15.46 -16.48 11.58
CA ALA A 116 14.17 -16.79 10.95
C ALA A 116 13.68 -18.18 11.40
N GLN A 117 13.15 -18.23 12.62
CA GLN A 117 12.51 -19.40 13.20
C GLN A 117 11.02 -19.14 13.38
N PRO A 118 10.17 -20.18 13.22
CA PRO A 118 8.74 -20.07 13.43
C PRO A 118 8.44 -19.49 14.81
N LEU A 119 7.43 -18.63 14.88
CA LEU A 119 6.89 -18.16 16.15
C LEU A 119 6.29 -19.33 16.93
N SER A 120 6.45 -19.33 18.25
CA SER A 120 5.55 -20.13 19.08
C SER A 120 4.11 -19.60 18.95
N ASP A 121 3.11 -20.46 19.21
CA ASP A 121 1.69 -20.08 19.12
C ASP A 121 1.35 -18.82 19.94
N SER A 122 2.03 -18.64 21.08
CA SER A 122 1.86 -17.50 21.98
C SER A 122 2.46 -16.21 21.43
N GLU A 123 3.55 -16.29 20.66
CA GLU A 123 4.19 -15.13 20.05
C GLU A 123 3.52 -14.74 18.73
N ALA A 124 3.03 -15.72 17.96
CA ALA A 124 2.24 -15.47 16.74
C ALA A 124 0.98 -14.66 17.05
N ALA A 125 0.26 -15.02 18.13
CA ALA A 125 -0.90 -14.27 18.60
C ALA A 125 -0.57 -12.82 18.99
N LYS A 126 0.61 -12.57 19.58
CA LYS A 126 1.05 -11.21 19.95
C LYS A 126 1.50 -10.37 18.76
N ALA A 127 2.04 -11.00 17.72
CA ALA A 127 2.51 -10.34 16.51
C ALA A 127 1.38 -9.94 15.54
N GLY A 128 0.14 -10.38 15.78
CA GLY A 128 -0.98 -10.16 14.87
C GLY A 128 -0.84 -10.94 13.56
N ALA A 129 -0.04 -12.01 13.56
CA ALA A 129 0.10 -12.95 12.45
C ALA A 129 -0.81 -14.15 12.73
N ARG A 130 -2.08 -14.04 12.32
CA ARG A 130 -3.04 -15.15 12.24
C ARG A 130 -4.04 -14.88 11.13
#